data_AF-A0A816G681-F1
#
_entry.id   AF-A0A816G681-F1
#
_cell.length_a   1.000
_cell.length_b   1.000
_cell.length_c   1.000
_cell.angle_alpha   90.00
_cell.angle_beta   90.00
_cell.angle_gamma   90.00
#
_symmetry.space_group_name_H-M   'P 1'
#
loop_
_entity.id
_entity.type
_entity.pdbx_description
1 polymer ?
#
loop_
_entity_poly.entity_id
_entity_poly.type
_entity_poly.pdbx_seq_one_letter_code
_entity_poly.pdbx_strand_id
1 'polypeptide(L)' 'MCSPSPGKRRIDTDVIKLLESKHQVTLMSGLNELMVKFAGPRETPYEGGIWNIRVDLPDKYPFKSPSIGMLKNTSSI' A
#
# COMPACT_ATOMS: atom_id res chain seq x y z
N MET A 1 29.75 6.26 -6.35
CA MET A 1 28.50 5.61 -5.90
C MET A 1 27.69 6.65 -5.13
N CYS A 2 26.56 7.13 -5.66
CA CYS A 2 25.72 8.07 -4.93
C CYS A 2 24.95 7.29 -3.86
N SER A 3 25.20 7.57 -2.58
CA SER A 3 24.43 6.95 -1.49
C SER A 3 22.95 7.27 -1.70
N PRO A 4 22.04 6.28 -1.71
CA PRO A 4 20.62 6.56 -1.81
C PRO A 4 20.22 7.48 -0.64
N SER A 5 19.43 8.51 -0.95
CA SER A 5 19.00 9.50 0.03
C SER A 5 18.30 8.80 1.21
N PRO A 6 18.39 9.36 2.43
CA PRO A 6 17.77 8.74 3.61
C PRO A 6 16.27 8.43 3.43
N GLY A 7 15.54 9.29 2.71
CA GLY A 7 14.12 9.07 2.39
C GLY A 7 13.89 7.86 1.49
N LYS A 8 14.72 7.67 0.47
CA LYS A 8 14.64 6.50 -0.42
C LYS A 8 14.90 5.19 0.34
N ARG A 9 15.89 5.18 1.23
CA ARG A 9 16.16 4.01 2.11
C ARG A 9 14.97 3.65 3.00
N ARG A 10 14.21 4.65 3.48
CA ARG A 10 13.00 4.42 4.28
C ARG A 10 11.89 3.78 3.44
N ILE A 11 11.64 4.30 2.24
CA ILE A 11 10.68 3.72 1.29
C ILE A 11 11.02 2.26 1.03
N ASP A 12 12.26 1.97 0.64
CA ASP A 12 12.69 0.62 0.31
C ASP A 12 12.47 -0.34 1.49
N THR A 13 12.87 0.07 2.70
CA THR A 13 12.73 -0.74 3.92
C THR A 13 11.27 -1.02 4.27
N ASP A 14 10.42 0.02 4.21
CA ASP A 14 9.01 -0.10 4.61
C ASP A 14 8.22 -0.93 3.60
N VAL A 15 8.52 -0.80 2.31
CA VAL A 15 7.88 -1.60 1.25
C VAL A 15 8.31 -3.06 1.33
N ILE A 16 9.59 -3.35 1.57
CA ILE A 16 10.07 -4.72 1.78
C ILE A 16 9.37 -5.36 2.98
N LYS A 17 9.28 -4.66 4.12
CA LYS A 17 8.54 -5.15 5.29
C LYS A 17 7.07 -5.41 5.00
N LEU A 18 6.45 -4.60 4.16
CA LEU A 18 5.07 -4.78 3.77
C LEU A 18 4.90 -6.03 2.89
N LEU A 19 5.84 -6.28 1.97
CA LEU A 19 5.87 -7.49 1.14
C LEU A 19 6.15 -8.76 1.95
N GLU A 20 6.97 -8.68 3.00
CA GLU A 20 7.24 -9.78 3.94
C GLU A 20 6.09 -10.02 4.94
N SER A 21 5.12 -9.12 4.99
CA SER A 21 3.97 -9.24 5.88
C SER A 21 2.94 -10.24 5.34
N LYS A 22 1.91 -10.53 6.14
CA LYS A 22 0.80 -11.42 5.73
C LYS A 22 -0.18 -10.76 4.75
N HIS A 23 0.04 -9.50 4.38
CA HIS A 23 -0.83 -8.78 3.45
C HIS A 23 -0.50 -9.17 2.01
N GLN A 24 -1.51 -9.26 1.15
CA GLN A 24 -1.31 -9.44 -0.28
C GLN A 24 -0.98 -8.09 -0.91
N VAL A 25 0.30 -7.89 -1.22
CA VAL A 25 0.82 -6.65 -1.80
C VAL A 25 1.30 -6.92 -3.22
N THR A 26 0.90 -6.07 -4.15
CA THR A 26 1.30 -6.08 -5.56
C THR A 26 2.01 -4.77 -5.86
N LEU A 27 3.25 -4.83 -6.34
CA LEU A 27 3.96 -3.64 -6.83
C LEU A 27 3.42 -3.24 -8.21
N MET A 28 3.13 -1.95 -8.41
CA MET A 28 2.58 -1.44 -9.67
C MET A 28 3.70 -0.86 -10.55
N SER A 29 3.98 0.44 -10.47
CA SER A 29 5.05 1.11 -11.23
C SER A 29 6.35 1.28 -10.43
N GLY A 30 6.48 0.62 -9.27
CA GLY A 30 7.69 0.63 -8.45
C GLY A 30 7.40 0.58 -6.96
N LEU A 31 8.40 0.89 -6.13
CA LEU A 31 8.28 0.89 -4.68
C LEU A 31 7.40 2.04 -4.16
N ASN A 32 7.26 3.11 -4.95
CA ASN A 32 6.43 4.25 -4.59
C ASN A 32 4.94 4.01 -4.83
N GLU A 33 4.55 2.95 -5.56
CA GLU A 33 3.18 2.75 -5.97
C GLU A 33 2.81 1.27 -5.84
N LEU A 34 1.96 0.98 -4.87
CA LEU A 34 1.65 -0.38 -4.44
C LEU A 34 0.15 -0.58 -4.27
N MET A 35 -0.30 -1.80 -4.51
CA MET A 35 -1.68 -2.20 -4.35
C MET A 35 -1.76 -3.28 -3.28
N VAL A 36 -2.57 -3.06 -2.26
CA VAL A 36 -2.78 -4.00 -1.16
C VAL A 36 -4.20 -4.50 -1.20
N LYS A 37 -4.35 -5.82 -1.18
CA LYS A 37 -5.67 -6.45 -1.05
C LYS A 37 -6.03 -6.48 0.43
N PHE A 38 -7.13 -5.81 0.77
CA PHE A 38 -7.61 -5.68 2.13
C PHE A 38 -8.93 -6.43 2.28
N ALA A 39 -8.97 -7.39 3.20
CA ALA A 39 -10.20 -8.07 3.57
C ALA A 39 -10.91 -7.28 4.67
N GLY A 40 -12.23 -7.18 4.55
CA GLY A 40 -13.05 -6.51 5.55
C GLY A 40 -12.91 -7.17 6.92
N PRO A 41 -12.81 -6.39 8.00
CA PRO A 41 -12.76 -6.94 9.34
C PRO A 41 -14.01 -7.79 9.63
N ARG A 42 -13.81 -8.90 10.34
CA ARG A 42 -14.91 -9.72 10.86
C ARG A 42 -15.75 -8.90 11.82
N GLU A 43 -17.02 -9.26 11.96
CA GLU A 43 -17.99 -8.58 12.85
C GLU A 43 -18.29 -7.13 12.45
N THR A 44 -18.04 -6.77 11.19
CA THR A 44 -18.43 -5.48 10.62
C THR A 44 -19.31 -5.69 9.38
N PRO A 45 -20.09 -4.69 8.94
CA PRO A 45 -20.84 -4.78 7.68
C PRO A 45 -19.97 -5.00 6.44
N TYR A 46 -18.65 -4.88 6.59
CA TYR A 46 -17.66 -5.08 5.54
C TYR A 46 -17.10 -6.50 5.53
N GLU A 47 -17.50 -7.36 6.47
CA GLU A 47 -17.04 -8.75 6.54
C GLU A 47 -17.29 -9.50 5.23
N GLY A 48 -16.30 -10.28 4.79
CA GLY A 48 -16.34 -10.98 3.50
C GLY A 48 -16.07 -10.09 2.29
N GLY A 49 -16.07 -8.76 2.45
CA GLY A 49 -15.66 -7.83 1.40
C GLY A 49 -14.15 -7.85 1.19
N ILE A 50 -13.75 -7.60 -0.05
CA ILE A 50 -12.35 -7.52 -0.47
C ILE A 50 -12.17 -6.22 -1.23
N TRP A 51 -11.23 -5.38 -0.81
CA TRP A 51 -10.92 -4.11 -1.47
C TRP A 51 -9.48 -4.11 -1.98
N ASN A 52 -9.30 -3.54 -3.16
CA ASN A 52 -7.97 -3.21 -3.65
C ASN A 52 -7.64 -1.78 -3.23
N ILE A 53 -6.68 -1.65 -2.33
CA ILE A 53 -6.21 -0.37 -1.81
C ILE A 53 -4.96 0.01 -2.59
N ARG A 54 -5.02 1.09 -3.36
CA ARG A 54 -3.86 1.71 -3.96
C ARG A 54 -3.18 2.63 -2.94
N VAL A 55 -1.88 2.52 -2.83
CA VAL A 55 -1.04 3.32 -1.95
C VAL A 55 0.03 3.99 -2.80
N ASP A 56 0.09 5.32 -2.73
CA ASP A 56 1.07 6.14 -3.42
C ASP A 56 1.98 6.80 -2.38
N LEU A 57 3.29 6.52 -2.43
CA LEU A 57 4.31 7.08 -1.56
C LEU A 57 4.96 8.31 -2.22
N PRO A 58 4.83 9.51 -1.64
CA PRO A 58 5.45 10.71 -2.20
C PRO A 58 6.97 10.70 -1.99
N ASP A 59 7.69 11.47 -2.81
CA ASP A 59 9.17 11.58 -2.70
C ASP A 59 9.67 12.06 -1.33
N LYS A 60 8.82 12.81 -0.61
CA LYS A 60 9.11 13.31 0.74
C LYS A 60 8.69 12.35 1.87
N TYR A 61 8.28 11.12 1.56
CA TYR A 61 8.05 10.10 2.57
C TYR A 61 9.36 9.84 3.36
N PRO A 62 9.30 9.65 4.69
CA PRO A 62 8.12 9.57 5.57
C PRO A 62 7.64 10.91 6.13
N PHE A 63 8.27 12.04 5.78
CA PHE A 63 7.85 13.37 6.26
C PHE A 63 6.50 13.81 5.71
N LYS A 64 6.13 13.30 4.53
CA LYS A 64 4.77 13.35 4.01
C LYS A 64 4.13 11.97 4.10
N SER A 65 2.87 11.96 4.52
CA SER A 65 2.03 10.78 4.60
C SER A 65 1.86 10.12 3.22
N PRO A 66 1.69 8.80 3.16
CA PRO A 66 1.26 8.13 1.94
C PRO A 66 -0.17 8.54 1.58
N SER A 67 -0.50 8.50 0.29
CA SER A 67 -1.86 8.67 -0.20
C SER A 67 -2.53 7.30 -0.34
N ILE A 68 -3.79 7.18 0.11
CA ILE A 68 -4.54 5.93 0.11
C ILE A 68 -5.79 6.09 -0.77
N GLY A 69 -5.87 5.31 -1.85
CA GLY A 69 -7.01 5.25 -2.74
C GLY A 69 -7.69 3.90 -2.66
N MET A 70 -8.95 3.86 -2.22
CA MET A 70 -9.74 2.63 -2.27
C MET A 70 -10.37 2.50 -3.65
N LEU A 71 -9.98 1.46 -4.40
CA LEU A 71 -10.67 1.11 -5.63
C LEU A 71 -12.00 0.46 -5.25
N LYS A 72 -13.11 1.03 -5.72
CA LYS A 72 -14.43 0.45 -5.48
C LYS A 72 -14.61 -0.76 -6.37
N ASN A 73 -14.91 -1.90 -5.75
CA ASN A 73 -15.50 -3.02 -6.45
C ASN A 73 -16.95 -2.62 -6.69
N THR A 74 -17.31 -2.24 -7.90
CA THR A 74 -18.71 -2.15 -8.34
C THR A 74 -19.28 -3.56 -8.40
N SER A 75 -19.58 -4.16 -7.25
CA SER A 75 -20.61 -5.18 -7.18
C SER A 75 -21.92 -4.41 -7.05
N SER A 76 -22.51 -4.11 -8.21
CA SER A 76 -23.92 -3.70 -8.29
C SER A 76 -24.74 -4.70 -7.49
N ILE A 77 -25.43 -4.19 -6.47
CA ILE A 77 -26.55 -4.87 -5.82
C ILE A 77 -27.78 -4.60 -6.66
#